data_AF-A0A935HHM9-F1
#
_entry.id   AF-A0A935HHM9-F1
#
_cell.length_a   1.000
_cell.length_b   1.000
_cell.length_c   1.000
_cell.angle_alpha   90.00
_cell.angle_beta   90.00
_cell.angle_gamma   90.00
#
_symmetry.space_group_name_H-M   'P 1'
#
loop_
_entity.id
_entity.type
_entity.pdbx_description
1 polymer ?
#
loop_
_entity_poly.entity_id
_entity_poly.type
_entity_poly.pdbx_seq_one_letter_code
_entity_poly.pdbx_strand_id
1 'polypeptide(L)'
;MTTPLSTNSAVPVRHWPIALLLGALGGLGAALVVPYVLALNPPTKPLPLPMWAIVLSSALQNGVIVGALGALALKLAYPLGLDAPLLRRWLRCGPSPEIRFGDAGLAVGLGVLATAIVIAADIAFAPYMPKFDLKHGGPSAIVGLMASFYGGITEELMLRLIVMGLTAVALARLTRRRLTPTIAWIAIAFAALLFGIGHLPAAAQLAPLDAVFVTRTLVLNGGVGMICGWLFWRRGLEMAIVAHFSADIVLHVLMPLLNSLASR
;
A
#
# COMPACT_ATOMS: atom_id res chain seq x y z
N MET A 1 36.90 -43.33 12.45
CA MET A 1 35.61 -43.27 11.72
C MET A 1 34.71 -42.27 12.46
N THR A 2 34.68 -41.02 12.00
CA THR A 2 33.78 -39.98 12.51
C THR A 2 32.76 -39.68 11.42
N THR A 3 31.51 -40.04 11.69
CA THR A 3 30.35 -39.79 10.84
C THR A 3 30.19 -38.29 10.55
N PRO A 4 29.88 -37.88 9.31
CA PRO A 4 29.41 -36.52 9.07
C PRO A 4 27.96 -36.41 9.54
N LEU A 5 27.68 -35.44 10.42
CA LEU A 5 26.32 -34.99 10.72
C LEU A 5 25.72 -34.33 9.46
N SER A 6 25.12 -35.14 8.59
CA SER A 6 24.30 -34.64 7.48
C SER A 6 22.86 -34.46 7.95
N THR A 7 22.52 -33.29 8.50
CA THR A 7 21.13 -32.87 8.64
C THR A 7 20.97 -31.40 8.28
N ASN A 8 21.41 -31.03 7.07
CA ASN A 8 20.97 -29.79 6.46
C ASN A 8 19.58 -30.01 5.85
N SER A 9 18.56 -30.19 6.71
CA SER A 9 17.16 -30.12 6.26
C SER A 9 16.86 -28.68 5.89
N ALA A 10 17.17 -28.31 4.64
CA ALA A 10 16.85 -27.01 4.10
C ALA A 10 15.36 -26.72 4.35
N VAL A 11 15.06 -25.66 5.10
CA VAL A 11 13.69 -25.28 5.44
C VAL A 11 12.91 -25.09 4.14
N PRO A 12 11.79 -25.82 3.92
CA PRO A 12 11.06 -25.75 2.66
C PRO A 12 10.45 -24.35 2.47
N VAL A 13 10.54 -23.82 1.25
CA VAL A 13 9.91 -22.55 0.90
C VAL A 13 8.39 -22.71 0.93
N ARG A 14 7.73 -21.95 1.81
CA ARG A 14 6.27 -21.95 1.94
C ARG A 14 5.75 -20.55 1.68
N HIS A 15 4.73 -20.42 0.83
CA HIS A 15 4.09 -19.13 0.52
C HIS A 15 2.74 -18.97 1.21
N TRP A 16 2.03 -20.08 1.43
CA TRP A 16 0.66 -20.05 1.94
C TRP A 16 0.53 -19.45 3.36
N PRO A 17 1.47 -19.65 4.33
CA PRO A 17 1.29 -19.05 5.67
C PRO A 17 1.39 -17.53 5.61
N ILE A 18 2.34 -17.03 4.81
CA ILE A 18 2.50 -15.60 4.56
C ILE A 18 1.25 -15.07 3.84
N ALA A 19 0.77 -15.75 2.80
CA ALA A 19 -0.41 -15.32 2.07
C ALA A 19 -1.70 -15.27 2.93
N LEU A 20 -1.90 -16.24 3.83
CA LEU A 20 -3.03 -16.22 4.76
C LEU A 20 -2.96 -15.03 5.71
N LEU A 21 -1.78 -14.77 6.28
CA LEU A 21 -1.57 -13.61 7.15
C LEU A 21 -1.81 -12.30 6.39
N LEU A 22 -1.23 -12.16 5.20
CA LEU A 22 -1.41 -10.98 4.36
C LEU A 22 -2.87 -10.79 3.94
N GLY A 23 -3.60 -11.87 3.62
CA GLY A 23 -5.04 -11.82 3.37
C GLY A 23 -5.82 -11.33 4.60
N ALA A 24 -5.53 -11.86 5.79
CA ALA A 24 -6.18 -11.42 7.02
C ALA A 24 -5.90 -9.93 7.32
N LEU A 25 -4.64 -9.50 7.17
CA LEU A 25 -4.24 -8.10 7.37
C LEU A 25 -4.84 -7.16 6.32
N GLY A 26 -4.89 -7.58 5.05
CA GLY A 26 -5.53 -6.82 3.97
C GLY A 26 -7.04 -6.67 4.18
N GLY A 27 -7.71 -7.73 4.65
CA GLY A 27 -9.12 -7.68 5.06
C GLY A 27 -9.36 -6.78 6.27
N LEU A 28 -8.48 -6.83 7.28
CA LEU A 28 -8.56 -5.94 8.44
C LEU A 28 -8.39 -4.47 8.03
N GLY A 29 -7.42 -4.14 7.18
CA GLY A 29 -7.28 -2.78 6.64
C GLY A 29 -8.55 -2.32 5.93
N ALA A 30 -9.15 -3.19 5.11
CA ALA A 30 -10.40 -2.87 4.40
C ALA A 30 -11.61 -2.68 5.32
N ALA A 31 -11.63 -3.30 6.50
CA ALA A 31 -12.62 -3.00 7.53
C ALA A 31 -12.38 -1.61 8.17
N LEU A 32 -11.11 -1.30 8.45
CA LEU A 32 -10.71 -0.09 9.17
C LEU A 32 -10.86 1.20 8.35
N VAL A 33 -10.88 1.12 7.02
CA VAL A 33 -11.09 2.31 6.16
C VAL A 33 -12.56 2.73 6.04
N VAL A 34 -13.51 1.87 6.38
CA VAL A 34 -14.95 2.15 6.21
C VAL A 34 -15.40 3.44 6.90
N PRO A 35 -15.03 3.71 8.18
CA PRO A 35 -15.38 4.98 8.83
C PRO A 35 -14.82 6.21 8.11
N TYR A 36 -13.63 6.10 7.49
CA TYR A 36 -13.01 7.18 6.74
C TYR A 36 -13.78 7.50 5.46
N VAL A 37 -14.19 6.48 4.71
CA VAL A 37 -15.03 6.65 3.52
C VAL A 37 -16.37 7.30 3.87
N LEU A 38 -16.99 6.88 4.97
CA LEU A 38 -18.26 7.45 5.43
C LEU A 38 -18.13 8.88 5.94
N ALA A 39 -16.98 9.23 6.56
CA ALA A 39 -16.70 10.59 6.98
C ALA A 39 -16.51 11.54 5.78
N LEU A 40 -15.89 11.05 4.70
CA LEU A 40 -15.75 11.81 3.46
C LEU A 40 -17.05 11.91 2.67
N ASN A 41 -17.84 10.85 2.65
CA ASN A 41 -19.09 10.76 1.89
C ASN A 41 -20.25 10.28 2.78
N PRO A 42 -20.79 11.16 3.64
CA PRO A 42 -21.91 10.79 4.49
C PRO A 42 -23.12 10.36 3.65
N PRO A 43 -23.76 9.22 3.96
CA PRO A 43 -24.89 8.74 3.18
C PRO A 43 -26.10 9.68 3.34
N THR A 44 -26.66 10.14 2.22
CA THR A 44 -27.87 10.98 2.20
C THR A 44 -29.17 10.18 2.26
N LYS A 45 -29.07 8.86 2.13
CA LYS A 45 -30.17 7.89 2.20
C LYS A 45 -29.77 6.76 3.14
N PRO A 46 -30.72 6.04 3.76
CA PRO A 46 -30.42 4.86 4.55
C PRO A 46 -29.58 3.87 3.74
N LEU A 47 -28.56 3.30 4.38
CA LEU A 47 -27.72 2.28 3.76
C LEU A 47 -28.56 1.03 3.47
N PRO A 48 -28.33 0.35 2.34
CA PRO A 48 -29.10 -0.84 1.95
C PRO A 48 -28.83 -2.04 2.85
N LEU A 49 -27.73 -2.01 3.61
CA LEU A 49 -27.31 -3.07 4.53
C LEU A 49 -26.89 -2.45 5.87
N PRO A 50 -27.02 -3.20 6.98
CA PRO A 50 -26.50 -2.74 8.27
C PRO A 50 -24.97 -2.64 8.24
N MET A 51 -24.41 -1.73 9.06
CA MET A 51 -22.98 -1.40 9.05
C MET A 51 -22.06 -2.62 9.20
N TRP A 52 -22.39 -3.53 10.11
CA TRP A 52 -21.60 -4.74 10.32
C TRP A 52 -21.49 -5.61 9.06
N ALA A 53 -22.54 -5.64 8.23
CA ALA A 53 -22.55 -6.42 7.00
C ALA A 53 -21.68 -5.77 5.91
N ILE A 54 -21.64 -4.44 5.84
CA ILE A 54 -20.76 -3.69 4.94
C ILE A 54 -19.29 -3.87 5.34
N VAL A 55 -18.99 -3.74 6.63
CA VAL A 55 -17.63 -3.93 7.16
C VAL A 55 -17.15 -5.36 6.93
N LEU A 56 -18.00 -6.35 7.24
CA LEU A 56 -17.67 -7.76 7.05
C LEU A 56 -17.50 -8.11 5.57
N SER A 57 -18.36 -7.62 4.68
CA SER A 57 -18.25 -7.89 3.25
C SER A 57 -16.99 -7.26 2.65
N SER A 58 -16.66 -6.02 3.03
CA SER A 58 -15.42 -5.35 2.65
C SER A 58 -14.18 -6.14 3.09
N ALA A 59 -14.17 -6.59 4.36
CA ALA A 59 -13.07 -7.35 4.93
C ALA A 59 -12.89 -8.71 4.25
N LEU A 60 -13.97 -9.46 4.05
CA LEU A 60 -13.95 -10.76 3.39
C LEU A 60 -13.53 -10.63 1.94
N GLN A 61 -14.10 -9.68 1.20
CA GLN A 61 -13.77 -9.46 -0.21
C GLN A 61 -12.28 -9.14 -0.37
N ASN A 62 -11.76 -8.16 0.37
CA ASN A 62 -10.35 -7.79 0.29
C ASN A 62 -9.44 -8.91 0.78
N GLY A 63 -9.80 -9.58 1.89
CA GLY A 63 -8.99 -10.66 2.43
C GLY A 63 -8.87 -11.85 1.49
N VAL A 64 -9.96 -12.22 0.79
CA VAL A 64 -9.96 -13.27 -0.23
C VAL A 64 -9.13 -12.85 -1.44
N ILE A 65 -9.33 -11.64 -1.97
CA ILE A 65 -8.58 -11.14 -3.14
C ILE A 65 -7.08 -11.08 -2.82
N VAL A 66 -6.72 -10.42 -1.72
CA VAL A 66 -5.32 -10.26 -1.29
C VAL A 66 -4.70 -11.61 -0.93
N GLY A 67 -5.43 -12.50 -0.25
CA GLY A 67 -4.93 -13.83 0.10
C GLY A 67 -4.65 -14.68 -1.14
N ALA A 68 -5.61 -14.76 -2.08
CA ALA A 68 -5.49 -15.58 -3.28
C ALA A 68 -4.45 -15.02 -4.26
N LEU A 69 -4.56 -13.74 -4.62
CA LEU A 69 -3.63 -13.10 -5.55
C LEU A 69 -2.25 -12.88 -4.92
N GLY A 70 -2.18 -12.62 -3.62
CA GLY A 70 -0.94 -12.53 -2.87
C GLY A 70 -0.21 -13.88 -2.80
N ALA A 71 -0.92 -15.00 -2.65
CA ALA A 71 -0.32 -16.33 -2.73
C ALA A 71 0.30 -16.59 -4.11
N LEU A 72 -0.42 -16.23 -5.18
CA LEU A 72 0.08 -16.32 -6.55
C LEU A 72 1.31 -15.43 -6.75
N ALA A 73 1.24 -14.17 -6.33
CA ALA A 73 2.32 -13.21 -6.44
C ALA A 73 3.58 -13.66 -5.66
N LEU A 74 3.43 -14.07 -4.39
CA LEU A 74 4.54 -14.61 -3.59
C LEU A 74 5.18 -15.83 -4.27
N LYS A 75 4.38 -16.74 -4.84
CA LYS A 75 4.92 -17.92 -5.54
C LYS A 75 5.71 -17.52 -6.79
N LEU A 76 5.17 -16.60 -7.59
CA LEU A 76 5.74 -16.26 -8.90
C LEU A 76 6.88 -15.24 -8.82
N ALA A 77 6.82 -14.30 -7.87
CA ALA A 77 7.77 -13.20 -7.74
C ALA A 77 8.93 -13.51 -6.80
N TYR A 78 8.82 -14.55 -5.95
CA TYR A 78 9.91 -14.99 -5.06
C TYR A 78 11.23 -15.28 -5.80
N PRO A 79 11.26 -15.98 -6.95
CA PRO A 79 12.51 -16.18 -7.71
C PRO A 79 13.15 -14.88 -8.22
N LEU A 80 12.39 -13.78 -8.27
CA LEU A 80 12.88 -12.45 -8.63
C LEU A 80 13.39 -11.65 -7.41
N GLY A 81 13.30 -12.21 -6.20
CA GLY A 81 13.65 -11.54 -4.95
C GLY A 81 12.58 -10.56 -4.44
N LEU A 82 11.41 -10.52 -5.06
CA LEU A 82 10.27 -9.69 -4.63
C LEU A 82 9.42 -10.49 -3.64
N ASP A 83 9.48 -10.13 -2.37
CA ASP A 83 8.98 -10.95 -1.27
C ASP A 83 8.65 -10.11 -0.01
N ALA A 84 8.14 -10.78 1.03
CA ALA A 84 7.98 -10.26 2.38
C ALA A 84 9.05 -10.85 3.33
N PRO A 85 10.29 -10.36 3.29
CA PRO A 85 11.43 -10.98 3.96
C PRO A 85 11.34 -11.05 5.50
N LEU A 86 10.75 -10.06 6.20
CA LEU A 86 10.58 -10.14 7.67
C LEU A 86 9.55 -11.21 8.03
N LEU A 87 8.41 -11.21 7.34
CA LEU A 87 7.35 -12.19 7.56
C LEU A 87 7.83 -13.60 7.25
N ARG A 88 8.62 -13.77 6.19
CA ARG A 88 9.20 -15.07 5.85
C ARG A 88 10.15 -15.59 6.94
N ARG A 89 10.99 -14.71 7.51
CA ARG A 89 11.87 -15.05 8.63
C ARG A 89 11.06 -15.42 9.88
N TRP A 90 10.11 -14.58 10.23
CA TRP A 90 9.27 -14.75 11.42
C TRP A 90 8.47 -16.06 11.37
N LEU A 91 7.84 -16.35 10.24
CA LEU A 91 7.06 -17.58 10.03
C LEU A 91 7.92 -18.79 9.63
N ARG A 92 9.26 -18.66 9.60
CA ARG A 92 10.21 -19.72 9.23
C ARG A 92 9.85 -20.41 7.91
N CYS A 93 9.47 -19.61 6.91
CA CYS A 93 8.93 -20.08 5.62
C CYS A 93 9.99 -20.22 4.53
N GLY A 94 11.24 -20.53 4.91
CA GLY A 94 12.38 -20.70 4.01
C GLY A 94 13.35 -19.49 3.97
N PRO A 95 14.34 -19.52 3.08
CA PRO A 95 15.32 -18.45 2.91
C PRO A 95 14.65 -17.14 2.49
N SER A 96 15.15 -16.02 3.03
CA SER A 96 14.62 -14.68 2.80
C SER A 96 15.74 -13.71 2.42
N PRO A 97 15.45 -12.68 1.59
CA PRO A 97 16.36 -11.56 1.38
C PRO A 97 16.90 -10.95 2.69
N GLU A 98 18.10 -10.38 2.64
CA GLU A 98 18.68 -9.67 3.77
C GLU A 98 17.96 -8.34 4.05
N ILE A 99 17.66 -8.06 5.31
CA ILE A 99 17.13 -6.77 5.77
C ILE A 99 18.07 -6.25 6.85
N ARG A 100 18.37 -4.97 6.77
CA ARG A 100 19.26 -4.28 7.71
C ARG A 100 18.44 -3.50 8.72
N PHE A 101 18.95 -3.36 9.94
CA PHE A 101 18.28 -2.61 11.01
C PHE A 101 17.93 -1.17 10.59
N GLY A 102 18.79 -0.52 9.79
CA GLY A 102 18.55 0.84 9.27
C GLY A 102 17.44 0.96 8.22
N ASP A 103 16.89 -0.16 7.72
CA ASP A 103 15.90 -0.13 6.62
C ASP A 103 14.56 0.42 7.08
N ALA A 104 14.17 0.16 8.33
CA ALA A 104 12.96 0.73 8.93
C ALA A 104 13.07 2.25 9.09
N GLY A 105 14.21 2.75 9.58
CA GLY A 105 14.46 4.19 9.70
C GLY A 105 14.48 4.90 8.34
N LEU A 106 15.09 4.27 7.33
CA LEU A 106 15.03 4.75 5.95
C LEU A 106 13.60 4.76 5.41
N ALA A 107 12.82 3.71 5.65
CA ALA A 107 11.42 3.63 5.21
C ALA A 107 10.58 4.74 5.83
N VAL A 108 10.69 4.97 7.15
CA VAL A 108 10.02 6.08 7.85
C VAL A 108 10.44 7.43 7.23
N GLY A 109 11.74 7.66 7.06
CA GLY A 109 12.26 8.90 6.48
C GLY A 109 11.77 9.14 5.04
N LEU A 110 11.71 8.10 4.22
CA LEU A 110 11.15 8.18 2.86
C LEU A 110 9.62 8.38 2.86
N GLY A 111 8.90 7.83 3.84
CA GLY A 111 7.48 8.11 4.04
C GLY A 111 7.21 9.57 4.36
N VAL A 112 7.97 10.15 5.30
CA VAL A 112 7.90 11.58 5.64
C VAL A 112 8.26 12.46 4.44
N LEU A 113 9.30 12.07 3.68
CA LEU A 113 9.66 12.75 2.43
C LEU A 113 8.53 12.69 1.40
N ALA A 114 7.89 11.53 1.24
CA ALA A 114 6.74 11.37 0.35
C ALA A 114 5.60 12.32 0.72
N THR A 115 5.29 12.46 2.02
CA THR A 115 4.32 13.44 2.49
C THR A 115 4.71 14.87 2.15
N ALA A 116 5.97 15.26 2.35
CA ALA A 116 6.44 16.60 2.00
C ALA A 116 6.30 16.89 0.50
N ILE A 117 6.61 15.90 -0.36
CA ILE A 117 6.41 16.00 -1.81
C ILE A 117 4.92 16.13 -2.14
N VAL A 118 4.05 15.34 -1.51
CA VAL A 118 2.59 15.41 -1.70
C VAL A 118 2.06 16.78 -1.32
N ILE A 119 2.43 17.33 -0.16
CA ILE A 119 2.00 18.66 0.29
C ILE A 119 2.49 19.74 -0.68
N ALA A 120 3.76 19.70 -1.07
CA ALA A 120 4.33 20.69 -2.00
C ALA A 120 3.65 20.65 -3.37
N ALA A 121 3.41 19.45 -3.90
CA ALA A 121 2.69 19.28 -5.15
C ALA A 121 1.22 19.73 -5.03
N ASP A 122 0.56 19.44 -3.91
CA ASP A 122 -0.81 19.88 -3.67
C ASP A 122 -0.94 21.40 -3.66
N ILE A 123 -0.02 22.09 -2.95
CA ILE A 123 0.07 23.56 -2.95
C ILE A 123 0.29 24.10 -4.37
N ALA A 124 1.13 23.45 -5.17
CA ALA A 124 1.38 23.87 -6.56
C ALA A 124 0.14 23.72 -7.47
N PHE A 125 -0.71 22.71 -7.23
CA PHE A 125 -1.95 22.51 -7.98
C PHE A 125 -3.11 23.38 -7.46
N ALA A 126 -3.09 23.82 -6.20
CA ALA A 126 -4.20 24.52 -5.56
C ALA A 126 -4.77 25.72 -6.35
N PRO A 127 -3.97 26.59 -7.01
CA PRO A 127 -4.50 27.71 -7.79
C PRO A 127 -5.32 27.30 -9.03
N TYR A 128 -5.12 26.08 -9.52
CA TYR A 128 -5.73 25.57 -10.75
C TYR A 128 -6.88 24.60 -10.49
N MET A 129 -7.11 24.25 -9.22
CA MET A 129 -8.14 23.29 -8.84
C MET A 129 -9.53 23.93 -8.86
N PRO A 130 -10.58 23.16 -9.21
CA PRO A 130 -11.95 23.60 -9.00
C PRO A 130 -12.15 23.91 -7.51
N LYS A 131 -12.92 24.96 -7.21
CA LYS A 131 -13.33 25.23 -5.83
C LYS A 131 -14.34 24.17 -5.40
N PHE A 132 -14.01 23.40 -4.38
CA PHE A 132 -14.95 22.52 -3.70
C PHE A 132 -14.86 22.77 -2.20
N ASP A 133 -16.02 22.72 -1.56
CA ASP A 133 -16.16 23.02 -0.14
C ASP A 133 -16.19 21.71 0.63
N LEU A 134 -15.22 21.51 1.52
CA LEU A 134 -15.22 20.36 2.43
C LEU A 134 -16.25 20.65 3.54
N LYS A 135 -17.53 20.45 3.22
CA LYS A 135 -18.69 20.82 4.06
C LYS A 135 -18.66 20.29 5.51
N HIS A 136 -17.78 19.33 5.83
CA HIS A 136 -17.78 18.63 7.13
C HIS A 136 -16.40 18.54 7.84
N GLY A 137 -15.43 19.42 7.53
CA GLY A 137 -14.20 19.52 8.33
C GLY A 137 -13.23 18.32 8.25
N GLY A 138 -13.46 17.40 7.31
CA GLY A 138 -12.60 16.24 7.06
C GLY A 138 -12.67 15.16 8.16
N PRO A 139 -12.09 13.97 7.92
CA PRO A 139 -12.05 12.89 8.92
C PRO A 139 -11.21 13.28 10.13
N SER A 140 -11.63 12.85 11.33
CA SER A 140 -10.86 13.08 12.56
C SER A 140 -9.56 12.27 12.58
N ALA A 141 -8.60 12.67 13.42
CA ALA A 141 -7.30 11.99 13.51
C ALA A 141 -7.39 10.49 13.84
N ILE A 142 -8.36 10.08 14.67
CA ILE A 142 -8.58 8.66 14.99
C ILE A 142 -9.12 7.89 13.77
N VAL A 143 -10.03 8.49 13.00
CA VAL A 143 -10.56 7.90 11.77
C VAL A 143 -9.45 7.84 10.70
N GLY A 144 -8.60 8.86 10.63
CA GLY A 144 -7.41 8.88 9.79
C GLY A 144 -6.41 7.78 10.16
N LEU A 145 -6.15 7.56 11.45
CA LEU A 145 -5.29 6.46 11.93
C LEU A 145 -5.84 5.08 11.50
N MET A 146 -7.16 4.89 11.57
CA MET A 146 -7.79 3.65 11.09
C MET A 146 -7.57 3.47 9.59
N ALA A 147 -7.73 4.54 8.80
CA ALA A 147 -7.45 4.53 7.37
C ALA A 147 -5.98 4.24 7.04
N SER A 148 -5.04 4.68 7.88
CA SER A 148 -3.59 4.42 7.69
C SER A 148 -3.26 2.92 7.64
N PHE A 149 -4.04 2.06 8.30
CA PHE A 149 -3.87 0.61 8.16
C PHE A 149 -4.26 0.10 6.77
N TYR A 150 -5.24 0.72 6.12
CA TYR A 150 -5.59 0.38 4.75
C TYR A 150 -4.52 0.84 3.75
N GLY A 151 -4.10 2.11 3.82
CA GLY A 151 -3.05 2.64 2.96
C GLY A 151 -1.73 1.90 3.15
N GLY A 152 -1.27 1.86 4.40
CA GLY A 152 -0.03 1.17 4.77
C GLY A 152 -0.01 -0.32 4.46
N ILE A 153 -1.11 -1.06 4.67
CA ILE A 153 -1.13 -2.52 4.45
C ILE A 153 -1.84 -2.85 3.14
N THR A 154 -3.16 -2.69 3.08
CA THR A 154 -3.98 -3.22 1.99
C THR A 154 -3.53 -2.70 0.62
N GLU A 155 -3.25 -1.41 0.49
CA GLU A 155 -2.79 -0.83 -0.78
C GLU A 155 -1.40 -1.34 -1.18
N GLU A 156 -0.46 -1.48 -0.24
CA GLU A 156 0.86 -2.07 -0.52
C GLU A 156 0.77 -3.54 -0.93
N LEU A 157 -0.13 -4.31 -0.33
CA LEU A 157 -0.37 -5.70 -0.74
C LEU A 157 -0.92 -5.78 -2.17
N MET A 158 -1.87 -4.92 -2.52
CA MET A 158 -2.44 -4.87 -3.86
C MET A 158 -1.45 -4.35 -4.89
N LEU A 159 -0.74 -3.27 -4.60
CA LEU A 159 0.05 -2.56 -5.60
C LEU A 159 1.48 -3.08 -5.71
N ARG A 160 2.13 -3.36 -4.58
CA ARG A 160 3.55 -3.76 -4.57
C ARG A 160 3.64 -5.27 -4.74
N LEU A 161 3.04 -6.02 -3.84
CA LEU A 161 3.11 -7.48 -3.92
C LEU A 161 2.39 -8.00 -5.19
N ILE A 162 1.13 -7.63 -5.40
CA ILE A 162 0.32 -8.21 -6.48
C ILE A 162 0.61 -7.53 -7.83
N VAL A 163 0.28 -6.24 -8.01
CA VAL A 163 0.40 -5.58 -9.32
C VAL A 163 1.86 -5.50 -9.78
N MET A 164 2.73 -4.81 -9.03
CA MET A 164 4.13 -4.65 -9.40
C MET A 164 4.86 -6.00 -9.49
N GLY A 165 4.65 -6.90 -8.52
CA GLY A 165 5.24 -8.24 -8.53
C GLY A 165 4.87 -9.05 -9.77
N LEU A 166 3.59 -9.12 -10.11
CA LEU A 166 3.12 -9.87 -11.29
C LEU A 166 3.52 -9.19 -12.61
N THR A 167 3.55 -7.86 -12.67
CA THR A 167 4.09 -7.13 -13.84
C THR A 167 5.57 -7.43 -14.03
N ALA A 168 6.37 -7.41 -12.97
CA ALA A 168 7.79 -7.76 -13.04
C ALA A 168 8.00 -9.20 -13.52
N VAL A 169 7.17 -10.14 -13.04
CA VAL A 169 7.17 -11.54 -13.51
C VAL A 169 6.83 -11.64 -14.99
N ALA A 170 5.79 -10.94 -15.45
CA ALA A 170 5.37 -10.96 -16.86
C ALA A 170 6.49 -10.43 -17.77
N LEU A 171 7.09 -9.29 -17.41
CA LEU A 171 8.18 -8.67 -18.16
C LEU A 171 9.45 -9.54 -18.17
N ALA A 172 9.82 -10.12 -17.02
CA ALA A 172 10.96 -11.03 -16.91
C ALA A 172 10.79 -12.26 -17.82
N ARG A 173 9.59 -12.84 -17.87
CA ARG A 173 9.26 -13.96 -18.76
C ARG A 173 9.26 -13.57 -20.23
N LEU A 174 8.61 -12.45 -20.57
CA LEU A 174 8.52 -11.96 -21.96
C LEU A 174 9.89 -11.66 -22.54
N THR A 175 10.77 -11.05 -21.73
CA THR A 175 12.14 -10.71 -22.15
C THR A 175 13.13 -11.86 -21.95
N ARG A 176 12.71 -12.97 -21.33
CA ARG A 176 13.56 -14.10 -20.91
C ARG A 176 14.78 -13.65 -20.08
N ARG A 177 14.58 -12.67 -19.20
CA ARG A 177 15.62 -12.08 -18.35
C ARG A 177 15.28 -12.28 -16.87
N ARG A 178 16.28 -12.15 -16.01
CA ARG A 178 16.09 -11.96 -14.57
C ARG A 178 15.50 -10.56 -14.30
N LEU A 179 15.19 -10.26 -13.04
CA LEU A 179 14.77 -8.92 -12.65
C LEU A 179 15.93 -7.92 -12.84
N THR A 180 15.89 -7.18 -13.96
CA THR A 180 16.83 -6.08 -14.24
C THR A 180 16.29 -4.77 -13.67
N PRO A 181 17.15 -3.75 -13.46
CA PRO A 181 16.71 -2.41 -13.07
C PRO A 181 15.64 -1.83 -14.00
N THR A 182 15.76 -2.04 -15.30
CA THR A 182 14.76 -1.59 -16.29
C THR A 182 13.41 -2.25 -16.06
N ILE A 183 13.37 -3.58 -15.87
CA ILE A 183 12.11 -4.30 -15.60
C ILE A 183 11.50 -3.83 -14.28
N ALA A 184 12.32 -3.66 -13.24
CA ALA A 184 11.85 -3.19 -11.95
C ALA A 184 11.22 -1.79 -12.06
N TRP A 185 11.90 -0.82 -12.69
CA TRP A 185 11.37 0.53 -12.85
C TRP A 185 10.12 0.59 -13.73
N ILE A 186 10.00 -0.22 -14.79
CA ILE A 186 8.77 -0.31 -15.58
C ILE A 186 7.62 -0.85 -14.71
N ALA A 187 7.86 -1.90 -13.92
CA ALA A 187 6.84 -2.45 -13.03
C ALA A 187 6.42 -1.45 -11.92
N ILE A 188 7.38 -0.71 -11.36
CA ILE A 188 7.14 0.37 -10.39
C ILE A 188 6.28 1.47 -11.02
N ALA A 189 6.67 1.98 -12.19
CA ALA A 189 5.95 3.06 -12.87
C ALA A 189 4.52 2.63 -13.24
N PHE A 190 4.35 1.38 -13.70
CA PHE A 190 3.02 0.84 -14.00
C PHE A 190 2.14 0.74 -12.75
N ALA A 191 2.66 0.19 -11.65
CA ALA A 191 1.91 0.12 -10.40
C ALA A 191 1.60 1.50 -9.80
N ALA A 192 2.54 2.44 -9.88
CA ALA A 192 2.34 3.83 -9.43
C ALA A 192 1.26 4.56 -10.25
N LEU A 193 1.21 4.34 -11.56
CA LEU A 193 0.14 4.86 -12.40
C LEU A 193 -1.23 4.27 -12.00
N LEU A 194 -1.30 2.95 -11.82
CA LEU A 194 -2.53 2.29 -11.37
C LEU A 194 -2.95 2.74 -9.97
N PHE A 195 -2.01 3.06 -9.09
CA PHE A 195 -2.30 3.61 -7.78
C PHE A 195 -3.02 4.97 -7.88
N GLY A 196 -2.50 5.87 -8.71
CA GLY A 196 -3.16 7.15 -8.99
C GLY A 196 -4.53 6.99 -9.66
N ILE A 197 -4.66 6.07 -10.62
CA ILE A 197 -5.95 5.78 -11.26
C ILE A 197 -6.96 5.25 -10.23
N GLY A 198 -6.51 4.38 -9.31
CA GLY A 198 -7.33 3.82 -8.24
C GLY A 198 -7.91 4.88 -7.30
N HIS A 199 -7.32 6.07 -7.25
CA HIS A 199 -7.77 7.20 -6.42
C HIS A 199 -8.79 8.11 -7.12
N LEU A 200 -8.96 8.00 -8.45
CA LEU A 200 -9.90 8.84 -9.20
C LEU A 200 -11.37 8.69 -8.74
N PRO A 201 -11.89 7.49 -8.41
CA PRO A 201 -13.26 7.37 -7.90
C PRO A 201 -13.50 8.15 -6.61
N ALA A 202 -12.52 8.21 -5.70
CA ALA A 202 -12.60 8.99 -4.47
C ALA A 202 -12.49 10.49 -4.75
N ALA A 203 -11.59 10.89 -5.65
CA ALA A 203 -11.46 12.28 -6.10
C ALA A 203 -12.76 12.81 -6.72
N ALA A 204 -13.44 11.98 -7.54
CA ALA A 204 -14.71 12.33 -8.17
C ALA A 204 -15.86 12.59 -7.18
N GLN A 205 -15.75 12.13 -5.93
CA GLN A 205 -16.73 12.46 -4.89
C GLN A 205 -16.55 13.88 -4.33
N LEU A 206 -15.36 14.47 -4.45
CA LEU A 206 -15.06 15.80 -3.93
C LEU A 206 -15.45 16.90 -4.94
N ALA A 207 -15.17 16.67 -6.22
CA ALA A 207 -15.51 17.58 -7.30
C ALA A 207 -15.57 16.83 -8.65
N PRO A 208 -16.26 17.39 -9.67
CA PRO A 208 -16.18 16.88 -11.02
C PRO A 208 -14.71 16.78 -11.49
N LEU A 209 -14.37 15.65 -12.14
CA LEU A 209 -13.02 15.43 -12.64
C LEU A 209 -12.80 16.25 -13.93
N ASP A 210 -11.88 17.21 -13.86
CA ASP A 210 -11.28 17.83 -15.03
C ASP A 210 -9.83 17.33 -15.23
N ALA A 211 -9.18 17.78 -16.30
CA ALA A 211 -7.81 17.36 -16.60
C ALA A 211 -6.82 17.70 -15.47
N VAL A 212 -6.99 18.85 -14.81
CA VAL A 212 -6.10 19.30 -13.73
C VAL A 212 -6.27 18.41 -12.50
N PHE A 213 -7.50 18.13 -12.09
CA PHE A 213 -7.78 17.30 -10.93
C PHE A 213 -7.35 15.84 -11.15
N VAL A 214 -7.52 15.31 -12.36
CA VAL A 214 -6.98 14.00 -12.76
C VAL A 214 -5.45 14.02 -12.64
N THR A 215 -4.77 14.99 -13.26
CA THR A 215 -3.30 15.08 -13.21
C THR A 215 -2.79 15.21 -11.78
N ARG A 216 -3.39 16.08 -10.95
CA ARG A 216 -3.07 16.20 -9.52
C ARG A 216 -3.16 14.84 -8.85
N THR A 217 -4.30 14.15 -8.99
CA THR A 217 -4.54 12.86 -8.34
C THR A 217 -3.51 11.80 -8.78
N LEU A 218 -3.14 11.77 -10.06
CA LEU A 218 -2.10 10.87 -10.57
C LEU A 218 -0.71 11.21 -10.03
N VAL A 219 -0.36 12.50 -9.95
CA VAL A 219 0.97 12.95 -9.48
C VAL A 219 1.15 12.66 -7.98
N LEU A 220 0.17 13.02 -7.15
CA LEU A 220 0.27 12.85 -5.70
C LEU A 220 0.44 11.37 -5.32
N ASN A 221 -0.48 10.52 -5.80
CA ASN A 221 -0.45 9.10 -5.51
C ASN A 221 0.69 8.39 -6.24
N GLY A 222 0.96 8.76 -7.50
CA GLY A 222 2.07 8.20 -8.27
C GLY A 222 3.42 8.45 -7.61
N GLY A 223 3.66 9.62 -7.02
CA GLY A 223 4.89 9.93 -6.27
C GLY A 223 5.12 8.97 -5.09
N VAL A 224 4.10 8.76 -4.25
CA VAL A 224 4.11 7.76 -3.16
C VAL A 224 4.29 6.34 -3.74
N GLY A 225 3.61 6.07 -4.86
CA GLY A 225 3.75 4.90 -5.73
C GLY A 225 5.21 4.53 -6.00
N MET A 226 5.95 5.47 -6.56
CA MET A 226 7.34 5.31 -6.96
C MET A 226 8.26 5.02 -5.76
N ILE A 227 8.09 5.74 -4.65
CA ILE A 227 8.91 5.57 -3.44
C ILE A 227 8.69 4.19 -2.82
N CYS A 228 7.44 3.80 -2.56
CA CYS A 228 7.19 2.50 -1.93
C CYS A 228 7.46 1.34 -2.90
N GLY A 229 7.30 1.53 -4.21
CA GLY A 229 7.73 0.56 -5.22
C GLY A 229 9.25 0.33 -5.22
N TRP A 230 10.05 1.39 -5.10
CA TRP A 230 11.50 1.26 -4.94
C TRP A 230 11.87 0.55 -3.63
N LEU A 231 11.21 0.88 -2.51
CA LEU A 231 11.39 0.19 -1.23
C LEU A 231 11.04 -1.29 -1.33
N PHE A 232 9.92 -1.65 -1.96
CA PHE A 232 9.55 -3.04 -2.18
C PHE A 232 10.63 -3.80 -2.97
N TRP A 233 11.11 -3.21 -4.06
CA TRP A 233 12.16 -3.81 -4.88
C TRP A 233 13.49 -3.99 -4.12
N ARG A 234 13.90 -3.00 -3.33
CA ARG A 234 15.23 -2.96 -2.73
C ARG A 234 15.30 -3.52 -1.32
N ARG A 235 14.19 -3.50 -0.59
CA ARG A 235 14.13 -3.72 0.87
C ARG A 235 12.96 -4.61 1.32
N GLY A 236 12.10 -5.04 0.40
CA GLY A 236 10.99 -5.94 0.70
C GLY A 236 9.69 -5.23 1.07
N LEU A 237 8.61 -6.02 1.13
CA LEU A 237 7.23 -5.53 1.28
C LEU A 237 7.03 -4.74 2.58
N GLU A 238 7.64 -5.17 3.67
CA GLU A 238 7.46 -4.56 4.98
C GLU A 238 8.00 -3.13 5.02
N MET A 239 9.05 -2.82 4.26
CA MET A 239 9.58 -1.45 4.20
C MET A 239 8.69 -0.53 3.37
N ALA A 240 8.03 -1.06 2.34
CA ALA A 240 7.02 -0.32 1.60
C ALA A 240 5.81 -0.01 2.50
N ILE A 241 5.35 -1.00 3.28
CA ILE A 241 4.30 -0.85 4.30
C ILE A 241 4.67 0.23 5.33
N VAL A 242 5.87 0.16 5.91
CA VAL A 242 6.33 1.13 6.92
C VAL A 242 6.39 2.55 6.34
N ALA A 243 6.89 2.72 5.11
CA ALA A 243 6.97 4.04 4.50
C ALA A 243 5.60 4.64 4.22
N HIS A 244 4.69 3.87 3.62
CA HIS A 244 3.35 4.35 3.32
C HIS A 244 2.55 4.63 4.59
N PHE A 245 2.57 3.71 5.56
CA PHE A 245 1.94 3.93 6.86
C PHE A 245 2.48 5.20 7.53
N SER A 246 3.80 5.45 7.47
CA SER A 246 4.39 6.68 8.02
C SER A 246 3.88 7.94 7.30
N ALA A 247 3.74 7.89 5.97
CA ALA A 247 3.18 8.99 5.20
C ALA A 247 1.73 9.29 5.62
N ASP A 248 0.93 8.24 5.83
CA ASP A 248 -0.46 8.36 6.28
C ASP A 248 -0.57 8.89 7.71
N ILE A 249 0.33 8.51 8.61
CA ILE A 249 0.35 9.10 9.97
C ILE A 249 0.56 10.61 9.89
N VAL A 250 1.47 11.09 9.03
CA VAL A 250 1.67 12.53 8.88
C VAL A 250 0.43 13.20 8.29
N LEU A 251 -0.11 12.67 7.18
CA LEU A 251 -1.23 13.29 6.44
C LEU A 251 -2.59 13.17 7.14
N HIS A 252 -2.89 12.02 7.74
CA HIS A 252 -4.21 11.66 8.24
C HIS A 252 -4.32 11.67 9.76
N VAL A 253 -3.21 11.80 10.50
CA VAL A 253 -3.23 11.88 11.97
C VAL A 253 -2.65 13.22 12.44
N LEU A 254 -1.39 13.52 12.11
CA LEU A 254 -0.72 14.72 12.61
C LEU A 254 -1.34 16.00 12.05
N MET A 255 -1.60 16.06 10.75
CA MET A 255 -2.21 17.25 10.13
C MET A 255 -3.61 17.58 10.69
N PRO A 256 -4.56 16.63 10.80
CA PRO A 256 -5.84 16.90 11.47
C PRO A 256 -5.70 17.36 12.93
N LEU A 257 -4.75 16.79 13.69
CA LEU A 257 -4.49 17.23 15.06
C LEU A 257 -3.99 18.68 15.11
N LEU A 258 -3.01 19.03 14.26
CA LEU A 258 -2.46 20.38 14.18
C LEU A 258 -3.53 21.41 13.78
N ASN A 259 -4.36 21.08 12.78
CA ASN A 259 -5.46 21.94 12.37
C ASN A 259 -6.48 22.15 13.50
N SER A 260 -6.79 21.10 14.26
CA SER A 260 -7.72 21.18 15.40
C SER A 260 -7.21 22.02 16.57
N LEU A 261 -5.88 22.10 16.74
CA LEU A 261 -5.24 22.95 17.75
C LEU A 261 -5.18 24.41 17.30
N ALA A 262 -4.97 24.66 16.01
CA ALA A 262 -4.91 26.01 15.44
C ALA A 262 -6.29 26.69 15.34
N SER A 263 -7.38 25.92 15.35
CA SER A 263 -8.77 26.42 15.30
C SER A 263 -9.41 26.66 16.67
N ARG A 264 -8.67 26.48 17.77
CA ARG A 264 -9.11 26.77 19.15
C ARG A 264 -8.60 28.14 19.58
#